data_AF-A0A6J1RGN3-F1
#
_entry.id   AF-A0A6J1RGN3-F1
#
_cell.length_a   1.000
_cell.length_b   1.000
_cell.length_c   1.000
_cell.angle_alpha   90.00
_cell.angle_beta   90.00
_cell.angle_gamma   90.00
#
_symmetry.space_group_name_H-M   'P 1'
#
loop_
_entity.id
_entity.type
_entity.pdbx_description
1 polymer ?
#
loop_
_entity_poly.entity_id
_entity_poly.type
_entity_poly.pdbx_seq_one_letter_code
_entity_poly.pdbx_strand_id
1 'polypeptide(L)'
;MNQLRIGDKFAKLQDVERRKRSIEHLEKAREAKVRKIHQEEFVESTNPKCEVHGYRLIKIAEISKLMKCDSCATILFFDFVQSEKRYGLASVFAIKCHNCLCIKEVHTSSRTAVEKGRSLYEINAAVAFGCIDSGVGHEQLTTLLTAMDVPPITHQVLKKCEEQFGEAFIRVADRSCWNAIIEEKALNLADKCPSTQCSQKIYTV
;
A
#
# COMPACT_ATOMS: atom_id res chain seq x y z
N MET A 1 -50.82 12.25 33.58
CA MET A 1 -49.49 12.40 32.94
C MET A 1 -48.97 11.01 32.60
N ASN A 2 -48.84 10.65 31.33
CA ASN A 2 -48.46 9.29 30.90
C ASN A 2 -46.93 9.13 30.89
N GLN A 3 -46.36 8.80 32.05
CA GLN A 3 -44.94 8.49 32.23
C GLN A 3 -44.79 7.05 32.74
N LEU A 4 -43.81 6.31 32.22
CA LEU A 4 -43.39 4.99 32.67
C LEU A 4 -42.08 5.12 33.45
N ARG A 5 -41.97 4.39 34.56
CA ARG A 5 -40.72 4.28 35.31
C ARG A 5 -39.87 3.16 34.70
N ILE A 6 -38.66 3.49 34.24
CA ILE A 6 -37.66 2.53 33.75
C ILE A 6 -36.44 2.64 34.67
N GLY A 7 -36.28 1.66 35.57
CA GLY A 7 -35.30 1.73 36.65
C GLY A 7 -35.55 2.93 37.56
N ASP A 8 -34.52 3.75 37.78
CA ASP A 8 -34.60 4.95 38.62
C ASP A 8 -35.04 6.23 37.88
N LYS A 9 -35.43 6.11 36.59
CA LYS A 9 -35.78 7.26 35.75
C LYS A 9 -37.22 7.17 35.23
N PHE A 10 -37.89 8.30 35.15
CA PHE A 10 -39.20 8.42 34.51
C PHE A 10 -39.02 8.77 33.03
N ALA A 11 -39.63 7.98 32.14
CA ALA A 11 -39.63 8.18 30.70
C ALA A 11 -41.06 8.41 30.22
N LYS A 12 -41.27 9.27 29.22
CA LYS A 12 -42.59 9.44 28.61
C LYS A 12 -42.96 8.19 27.82
N LEU A 13 -44.21 7.74 27.93
CA LEU A 13 -44.71 6.53 27.26
C LEU A 13 -44.42 6.54 25.75
N GLN A 14 -44.64 7.70 25.11
CA GLN A 14 -44.41 7.91 23.68
C GLN A 14 -42.95 7.73 23.25
N ASP A 15 -41.98 8.14 24.08
CA ASP A 15 -40.56 7.99 23.76
C ASP A 15 -40.13 6.52 23.83
N VAL A 16 -40.71 5.76 24.76
CA VAL A 16 -40.48 4.32 24.90
C VAL A 16 -41.06 3.57 23.70
N GLU A 17 -42.29 3.91 23.29
CA GLU A 17 -42.92 3.33 22.09
C GLU A 17 -42.14 3.65 20.81
N ARG A 18 -41.64 4.89 20.66
CA ARG A 18 -40.82 5.27 19.50
C ARG A 18 -39.52 4.46 19.42
N ARG A 19 -38.88 4.21 20.57
CA ARG A 19 -37.69 3.35 20.65
C ARG A 19 -38.00 1.90 20.30
N LYS A 20 -39.12 1.35 20.79
CA LYS A 20 -39.57 -0.01 20.44
C LYS A 20 -39.76 -0.17 18.94
N ARG A 21 -40.48 0.75 18.29
CA ARG A 21 -40.68 0.72 16.82
C ARG A 21 -39.35 0.80 16.06
N SER A 22 -38.40 1.60 16.54
CA SER A 22 -37.08 1.73 15.91
C SER A 22 -36.28 0.42 16.00
N ILE A 23 -36.35 -0.29 17.13
CA ILE A 23 -35.71 -1.60 17.32
C ILE A 23 -36.35 -2.65 16.40
N GLU A 24 -37.69 -2.71 16.34
CA GLU A 24 -38.41 -3.64 15.44
C GLU A 24 -38.05 -3.43 13.96
N HIS A 25 -37.89 -2.17 13.52
CA HIS A 25 -37.43 -1.88 12.16
C HIS A 25 -36.00 -2.36 11.91
N LEU A 26 -35.10 -2.20 12.87
CA LEU A 26 -33.71 -2.69 12.78
C LEU A 26 -33.64 -4.22 12.77
N GLU A 27 -34.47 -4.89 13.56
CA GLU A 27 -34.57 -6.36 13.59
C GLU A 27 -35.10 -6.90 12.26
N LYS A 28 -36.16 -6.31 11.70
CA LYS A 28 -36.66 -6.68 10.36
C LYS A 28 -35.62 -6.47 9.26
N ALA A 29 -34.85 -5.38 9.32
CA ALA A 29 -33.77 -5.12 8.36
C ALA A 29 -32.64 -6.16 8.50
N ARG A 30 -32.29 -6.56 9.73
CA ARG A 30 -31.30 -7.60 10.00
C ARG A 30 -31.78 -8.96 9.48
N GLU A 31 -33.03 -9.33 9.74
CA GLU A 31 -33.62 -10.57 9.23
C GLU A 31 -33.65 -10.61 7.69
N ALA A 32 -34.03 -9.51 7.03
CA ALA A 32 -34.01 -9.44 5.58
C ALA A 32 -32.59 -9.59 5.01
N LYS A 33 -31.58 -9.06 5.69
CA LYS A 33 -30.17 -9.22 5.32
C LYS A 33 -29.69 -10.66 5.51
N VAL A 34 -30.06 -11.31 6.61
CA VAL A 34 -29.76 -12.74 6.86
C VAL A 34 -30.45 -13.64 5.84
N ARG A 35 -31.72 -13.36 5.48
CA ARG A 35 -32.43 -14.12 4.45
C ARG A 35 -31.80 -13.98 3.06
N LYS A 36 -31.29 -12.79 2.72
CA LYS A 36 -30.50 -12.61 1.48
C LYS A 36 -29.22 -13.43 1.49
N ILE A 37 -28.48 -13.43 2.61
CA ILE A 37 -27.28 -14.27 2.77
C ILE A 37 -27.63 -15.76 2.63
N HIS A 38 -28.69 -16.24 3.30
CA HIS A 38 -29.11 -17.64 3.21
C HIS A 38 -29.66 -18.05 1.83
N GLN A 39 -30.29 -17.15 1.07
CA GLN A 39 -30.73 -17.42 -0.29
C GLN A 39 -29.57 -17.42 -1.29
N GLU A 40 -28.48 -16.71 -1.01
CA GLU A 40 -27.24 -16.74 -1.79
C GLU A 40 -26.37 -17.98 -1.47
N GLU A 41 -26.57 -18.64 -0.31
CA GLU A 41 -25.79 -19.81 0.14
C GLU A 41 -26.24 -21.18 -0.43
N PHE A 42 -27.34 -21.26 -1.20
CA PHE A 42 -27.80 -22.52 -1.81
C PHE A 42 -27.83 -22.46 -3.35
N VAL A 43 -26.76 -21.92 -3.92
CA VAL A 43 -26.29 -22.37 -5.23
C VAL A 43 -25.12 -23.27 -4.93
N GLU A 44 -25.19 -24.53 -5.34
CA GLU A 44 -24.04 -25.42 -5.42
C GLU A 44 -23.10 -24.83 -6.47
N SER A 45 -22.36 -23.80 -6.07
CA SER A 45 -21.42 -23.13 -6.92
C SER A 45 -20.25 -24.08 -7.07
N THR A 46 -20.17 -24.69 -8.23
CA THR A 46 -18.87 -24.90 -8.86
C THR A 46 -18.25 -23.51 -8.97
N ASN A 47 -17.67 -23.01 -7.87
CA ASN A 47 -17.06 -21.70 -7.81
C ASN A 47 -16.08 -21.66 -8.97
N PRO A 48 -16.19 -20.70 -9.91
CA PRO A 48 -15.20 -20.56 -10.95
C PRO A 48 -13.85 -20.45 -10.25
N LYS A 49 -12.94 -21.37 -10.57
CA LYS A 49 -11.57 -21.35 -10.06
C LYS A 49 -11.06 -19.92 -10.24
N CYS A 50 -10.53 -19.30 -9.19
CA CYS A 50 -9.92 -18.00 -9.34
C CYS A 50 -8.71 -18.15 -10.25
N GLU A 51 -8.88 -17.76 -11.52
CA GLU A 51 -7.79 -17.77 -12.47
C GLU A 51 -6.95 -16.51 -12.26
N VAL A 52 -5.79 -16.72 -11.63
CA VAL A 52 -4.76 -15.68 -11.51
C VAL A 52 -3.90 -15.75 -12.78
N HIS A 53 -4.03 -14.73 -13.62
CA HIS A 53 -3.26 -14.59 -14.86
C HIS A 53 -2.19 -13.50 -14.74
N GLY A 54 -1.19 -13.62 -15.61
CA GLY A 54 -0.08 -12.68 -15.77
C GLY A 54 1.00 -12.76 -14.68
N TYR A 55 1.88 -11.78 -14.68
CA TYR A 55 3.05 -11.75 -13.82
C TYR A 55 2.77 -10.99 -12.51
N ARG A 56 3.46 -11.40 -11.44
CA ARG A 56 3.43 -10.73 -10.14
C ARG A 56 4.84 -10.55 -9.61
N LEU A 57 5.06 -9.41 -8.95
CA LEU A 57 6.31 -9.14 -8.25
C LEU A 57 6.27 -9.81 -6.88
N ILE A 58 7.29 -10.61 -6.59
CA ILE A 58 7.36 -11.45 -5.40
C ILE A 58 8.68 -11.21 -4.67
N LYS A 59 8.60 -10.82 -3.40
CA LYS A 59 9.71 -10.87 -2.46
C LYS A 59 9.87 -12.31 -2.00
N ILE A 60 10.81 -13.03 -2.61
CA ILE A 60 11.03 -14.48 -2.40
C ILE A 60 11.11 -14.82 -0.90
N ALA A 61 11.95 -14.11 -0.15
CA ALA A 61 12.14 -14.37 1.27
C ALA A 61 10.85 -14.22 2.09
N GLU A 62 9.91 -13.37 1.67
CA GLU A 62 8.64 -13.18 2.36
C GLU A 62 7.64 -14.28 2.03
N ILE A 63 7.47 -14.57 0.73
CA ILE A 63 6.51 -15.57 0.30
C ILE A 63 6.90 -16.97 0.81
N SER A 64 8.19 -17.29 0.84
CA SER A 64 8.69 -18.59 1.30
C SER A 64 8.32 -18.88 2.76
N LYS A 65 8.23 -17.85 3.62
CA LYS A 65 7.78 -18.01 5.02
C LYS A 65 6.30 -18.37 5.11
N LEU A 66 5.51 -17.91 4.14
CA LEU A 66 4.05 -18.02 4.14
C LEU A 66 3.55 -19.26 3.37
N MET A 67 4.40 -19.91 2.56
CA MET A 67 4.05 -21.09 1.76
C MET A 67 3.95 -22.42 2.54
N LYS A 68 3.79 -22.35 3.86
CA LYS A 68 3.45 -23.50 4.71
C LYS A 68 2.13 -23.25 5.41
N CYS A 69 1.26 -24.24 5.43
CA CYS A 69 0.01 -24.19 6.16
C CYS A 69 0.26 -24.06 7.68
N ASP A 70 -0.43 -23.14 8.35
CA ASP A 70 -0.26 -22.92 9.79
C ASP A 70 -0.88 -24.04 10.64
N SER A 71 -1.87 -24.77 10.11
CA SER A 71 -2.56 -25.83 10.86
C SER A 71 -1.91 -27.21 10.73
N CYS A 72 -1.38 -27.55 9.55
CA CYS A 72 -0.84 -28.90 9.28
C CYS A 72 0.58 -28.91 8.69
N ALA A 73 1.25 -27.76 8.65
CA ALA A 73 2.61 -27.57 8.13
C ALA A 73 2.86 -28.00 6.66
N THR A 74 1.80 -28.41 5.95
CA THR A 74 1.88 -28.85 4.55
C THR A 74 2.20 -27.66 3.63
N ILE A 75 3.01 -27.90 2.59
CA ILE A 75 3.36 -26.89 1.58
C ILE A 75 2.10 -26.47 0.81
N LEU A 76 1.95 -25.16 0.60
CA LEU A 76 0.86 -24.58 -0.17
C LEU A 76 1.27 -24.46 -1.64
N PHE A 77 0.35 -24.80 -2.55
CA PHE A 77 0.55 -24.69 -4.00
C PHE A 77 -0.37 -23.61 -4.58
N PHE A 78 0.14 -22.84 -5.53
CA PHE A 78 -0.64 -21.81 -6.23
C PHE A 78 -1.84 -22.38 -7.01
N ASP A 79 -1.82 -23.66 -7.38
CA ASP A 79 -2.96 -24.34 -8.02
C ASP A 79 -4.24 -24.32 -7.18
N PHE A 80 -4.12 -24.13 -5.86
CA PHE A 80 -5.23 -24.05 -4.90
C PHE A 80 -5.57 -22.63 -4.46
N VAL A 81 -5.13 -21.60 -5.19
CA VAL A 81 -5.57 -20.21 -4.98
C VAL A 81 -7.08 -20.11 -5.16
N GLN A 82 -7.75 -19.56 -4.16
CA GLN A 82 -9.19 -19.29 -4.14
C GLN A 82 -9.51 -17.84 -4.51
N SER A 83 -8.61 -16.91 -4.19
CA SER A 83 -8.74 -15.51 -4.57
C SER A 83 -7.42 -14.76 -4.50
N GLU A 84 -7.33 -13.66 -5.24
CA GLU A 84 -6.26 -12.68 -5.16
C GLU A 84 -6.85 -11.29 -4.81
N LYS A 85 -6.27 -10.64 -3.79
CA LYS A 85 -6.47 -9.21 -3.51
C LYS A 85 -5.21 -8.43 -3.86
N ARG A 86 -5.34 -7.39 -4.67
CA ARG A 86 -4.22 -6.54 -5.11
C ARG A 86 -4.18 -5.23 -4.33
N TYR A 87 -2.98 -4.80 -3.97
CA TYR A 87 -2.68 -3.57 -3.26
C TYR A 87 -1.52 -2.85 -3.96
N GLY A 88 -1.79 -2.23 -5.10
CA GLY A 88 -0.74 -1.77 -6.01
C GLY A 88 -0.03 -2.97 -6.64
N LEU A 89 1.29 -3.04 -6.49
CA LEU A 89 2.13 -4.12 -7.00
C LEU A 89 2.22 -5.33 -6.06
N ALA A 90 1.70 -5.20 -4.84
CA ALA A 90 1.61 -6.30 -3.90
C ALA A 90 0.30 -7.06 -4.08
N SER A 91 0.36 -8.39 -3.92
CA SER A 91 -0.80 -9.26 -3.94
C SER A 91 -0.90 -10.06 -2.65
N VAL A 92 -2.14 -10.37 -2.27
CA VAL A 92 -2.48 -11.28 -1.18
C VAL A 92 -3.31 -12.41 -1.77
N PHE A 93 -2.75 -13.61 -1.76
CA PHE A 93 -3.41 -14.81 -2.23
C PHE A 93 -4.06 -15.54 -1.07
N ALA A 94 -5.35 -15.86 -1.20
CA ALA A 94 -6.00 -16.82 -0.30
C ALA A 94 -5.82 -18.22 -0.88
N ILE A 95 -4.92 -19.02 -0.29
CA ILE A 95 -4.60 -20.36 -0.78
C ILE A 95 -5.24 -21.39 0.13
N LYS A 96 -6.03 -22.30 -0.45
CA LYS A 96 -6.62 -23.44 0.26
C LYS A 96 -5.57 -24.54 0.39
N CYS A 97 -5.29 -25.00 1.60
CA CYS A 97 -4.44 -26.15 1.80
C CYS A 97 -5.12 -27.42 1.27
N HIS A 98 -4.41 -28.22 0.48
CA HIS A 98 -4.94 -29.48 -0.07
C HIS A 98 -5.09 -30.59 0.98
N ASN A 99 -4.49 -30.44 2.16
CA ASN A 99 -4.53 -31.42 3.24
C ASN A 99 -5.61 -31.08 4.31
N CYS A 100 -5.47 -29.96 5.03
CA CYS A 100 -6.43 -29.54 6.09
C CYS A 100 -7.68 -28.80 5.55
N LEU A 101 -7.70 -28.42 4.26
CA LEU A 101 -8.71 -27.53 3.66
C LEU A 101 -8.80 -26.10 4.23
N CYS A 102 -7.96 -25.77 5.22
CA CYS A 102 -7.85 -24.46 5.81
C CYS A 102 -7.23 -23.45 4.82
N ILE A 103 -7.71 -22.20 4.84
CA ILE A 103 -7.29 -21.13 3.93
C ILE A 103 -6.24 -20.27 4.63
N LYS A 104 -5.13 -20.00 3.94
CA LYS A 104 -4.07 -19.11 4.40
C LYS A 104 -3.91 -17.93 3.45
N GLU A 105 -3.70 -16.74 4.01
CA GLU A 105 -3.29 -15.57 3.26
C GLU A 105 -1.77 -15.57 3.04
N VAL A 106 -1.36 -15.46 1.79
CA VAL A 106 0.04 -15.44 1.35
C VAL A 106 0.32 -14.12 0.66
N HIS A 107 1.20 -13.32 1.24
CA HIS A 107 1.55 -11.98 0.75
C HIS A 107 2.77 -12.03 -0.15
N THR A 108 2.76 -11.31 -1.28
CA THR A 108 3.92 -11.25 -2.19
C THR A 108 4.99 -10.26 -1.74
N SER A 109 4.67 -9.34 -0.81
CA SER A 109 5.59 -8.35 -0.25
C SER A 109 5.31 -8.16 1.24
N SER A 110 6.36 -7.81 1.99
CA SER A 110 6.22 -7.40 3.39
C SER A 110 5.56 -6.01 3.48
N ARG A 111 5.00 -5.73 4.66
CA ARG A 111 4.40 -4.44 5.01
C ARG A 111 5.31 -3.72 6.00
N THR A 112 5.63 -2.46 5.72
CA THR A 112 6.32 -1.61 6.69
C THR A 112 5.29 -0.86 7.52
N ALA A 113 5.44 -0.90 8.84
CA ALA A 113 4.70 0.00 9.72
C ALA A 113 5.23 1.42 9.49
N VAL A 114 4.38 2.31 8.98
CA VAL A 114 4.73 3.73 8.81
C VAL A 114 4.28 4.47 10.08
N GLU A 115 5.10 5.40 10.56
CA GLU A 115 4.88 6.20 11.78
C GLU A 115 3.50 6.89 11.85
N LYS A 116 2.86 7.15 10.71
CA LYS A 116 1.51 7.75 10.61
C LYS A 116 0.36 6.73 10.60
N GLY A 117 0.59 5.51 11.12
CA GLY A 117 -0.45 4.50 11.35
C GLY A 117 -0.99 3.79 10.11
N ARG A 118 -0.39 4.01 8.93
CA ARG A 118 -0.80 3.37 7.66
C ARG A 118 0.33 2.50 7.15
N SER A 119 0.18 1.18 7.22
CA SER A 119 1.19 0.28 6.67
C SER A 119 1.10 0.21 5.14
N LEU A 120 2.25 0.39 4.48
CA LEU A 120 2.42 0.23 3.05
C LEU A 120 3.15 -1.07 2.74
N TYR A 121 2.90 -1.62 1.56
CA TYR A 121 3.75 -2.69 1.03
C TYR A 121 5.08 -2.12 0.54
N GLU A 122 6.18 -2.75 0.96
CA GLU A 122 7.54 -2.31 0.61
C GLU A 122 7.76 -2.17 -0.90
N ILE A 123 7.21 -3.08 -1.71
CA ILE A 123 7.34 -3.01 -3.17
C ILE A 123 6.76 -1.72 -3.76
N ASN A 124 5.65 -1.21 -3.21
CA ASN A 124 5.07 0.04 -3.69
C ASN A 124 5.94 1.24 -3.30
N ALA A 125 6.51 1.21 -2.09
CA ALA A 125 7.44 2.24 -1.63
C ALA A 125 8.74 2.23 -2.45
N ALA A 126 9.29 1.06 -2.73
CA ALA A 126 10.50 0.89 -3.54
C ALA A 126 10.30 1.40 -4.98
N VAL A 127 9.17 1.08 -5.60
CA VAL A 127 8.85 1.59 -6.95
C VAL A 127 8.62 3.09 -6.95
N ALA A 128 7.93 3.64 -5.95
CA ALA A 128 7.77 5.09 -5.83
C ALA A 128 9.12 5.82 -5.68
N PHE A 129 10.02 5.30 -4.84
CA PHE A 129 11.38 5.81 -4.73
C PHE A 129 12.12 5.76 -6.07
N GLY A 130 12.07 4.61 -6.75
CA GLY A 130 12.70 4.43 -8.07
C GLY A 130 12.12 5.36 -9.14
N CYS A 131 10.81 5.60 -9.14
CA CYS A 131 10.16 6.57 -10.03
C CYS A 131 10.69 7.98 -9.82
N ILE A 132 10.80 8.43 -8.56
CA ILE A 132 11.34 9.75 -8.25
C ILE A 132 12.80 9.87 -8.67
N ASP A 133 13.63 8.87 -8.33
CA ASP A 133 15.06 8.86 -8.63
C ASP A 133 15.36 8.83 -10.13
N SER A 134 14.56 8.08 -10.90
CA SER A 134 14.71 7.94 -12.36
C SER A 134 13.93 8.97 -13.19
N GLY A 135 13.12 9.83 -12.56
CA GLY A 135 12.23 10.76 -13.26
C GLY A 135 11.11 10.08 -14.05
N VAL A 136 10.73 8.85 -13.67
CA VAL A 136 9.70 8.05 -14.34
C VAL A 136 8.32 8.36 -13.75
N GLY A 137 7.41 8.84 -14.61
CA GLY A 137 6.02 9.12 -14.24
C GLY A 137 5.12 7.89 -14.19
N HIS A 138 3.91 8.07 -13.63
CA HIS A 138 2.90 7.00 -13.52
C HIS A 138 2.54 6.36 -14.87
N GLU A 139 2.39 7.15 -15.92
CA GLU A 139 2.01 6.66 -17.26
C GLU A 139 3.09 5.78 -17.89
N GLN A 140 4.36 6.19 -17.76
CA GLN A 140 5.52 5.43 -18.24
C GLN A 140 5.64 4.10 -17.48
N LEU A 141 5.52 4.13 -16.16
CA LEU A 141 5.51 2.93 -15.33
C LEU A 141 4.35 2.00 -15.71
N THR A 142 3.15 2.55 -15.89
CA THR A 142 1.96 1.77 -16.26
C THR A 142 2.14 1.10 -17.62
N THR A 143 2.71 1.81 -18.60
CA THR A 143 3.03 1.27 -19.92
C THR A 143 4.01 0.09 -19.82
N LEU A 144 5.09 0.26 -19.05
CA LEU A 144 6.08 -0.79 -18.83
C LEU A 144 5.48 -2.02 -18.15
N LEU A 145 4.71 -1.84 -17.07
CA LEU A 145 4.10 -2.94 -16.34
C LEU A 145 3.08 -3.70 -17.20
N THR A 146 2.26 -2.98 -17.95
CA THR A 146 1.27 -3.58 -18.86
C THR A 146 1.95 -4.36 -19.98
N ALA A 147 3.07 -3.87 -20.52
CA ALA A 147 3.85 -4.60 -21.53
C ALA A 147 4.44 -5.92 -21.00
N MET A 148 4.72 -5.99 -19.70
CA MET A 148 5.16 -7.23 -19.02
C MET A 148 4.00 -8.08 -18.50
N ASP A 149 2.73 -7.73 -18.78
CA ASP A 149 1.55 -8.38 -18.20
C ASP A 149 1.58 -8.44 -16.66
N VAL A 150 2.15 -7.39 -16.05
CA VAL A 150 2.10 -7.13 -14.60
C VAL A 150 0.98 -6.14 -14.33
N PRO A 151 0.06 -6.40 -13.39
CA PRO A 151 -1.01 -5.47 -13.10
C PRO A 151 -0.47 -4.12 -12.59
N PRO A 152 -0.90 -3.00 -13.18
CA PRO A 152 -0.31 -1.70 -12.88
C PRO A 152 -0.73 -1.18 -11.49
N ILE A 153 0.16 -0.37 -10.91
CA ILE A 153 -0.15 0.42 -9.72
C ILE A 153 -1.07 1.59 -10.08
N THR A 154 -2.05 1.90 -9.23
CA THR A 154 -2.91 3.06 -9.45
C THR A 154 -2.19 4.35 -9.09
N HIS A 155 -2.49 5.43 -9.80
CA HIS A 155 -1.91 6.75 -9.54
C HIS A 155 -2.07 7.19 -8.07
N GLN A 156 -3.22 6.89 -7.47
CA GLN A 156 -3.48 7.21 -6.06
C GLN A 156 -2.56 6.48 -5.09
N VAL A 157 -2.22 5.21 -5.35
CA VAL A 157 -1.32 4.44 -4.49
C VAL A 157 0.11 4.92 -4.70
N LEU A 158 0.53 5.11 -5.96
CA LEU A 158 1.87 5.61 -6.27
C LEU A 158 2.13 6.97 -5.63
N LYS A 159 1.24 7.95 -5.83
CA LYS A 159 1.35 9.29 -5.23
C LYS A 159 1.44 9.25 -3.70
N LYS A 160 0.64 8.41 -3.05
CA LYS A 160 0.71 8.23 -1.59
C LYS A 160 2.05 7.67 -1.12
N CYS A 161 2.70 6.84 -1.94
CA CYS A 161 4.04 6.34 -1.65
C CYS A 161 5.10 7.42 -1.88
N GLU A 162 5.00 8.19 -2.96
CA GLU A 162 5.89 9.32 -3.26
C GLU A 162 5.88 10.38 -2.15
N GLU A 163 4.69 10.73 -1.65
CA GLU A 163 4.50 11.68 -0.55
C GLU A 163 5.25 11.29 0.73
N GLN A 164 5.58 10.00 0.93
CA GLN A 164 6.38 9.55 2.08
C GLN A 164 7.84 9.98 1.98
N PHE A 165 8.36 10.07 0.76
CA PHE A 165 9.74 10.43 0.52
C PHE A 165 9.92 11.93 0.26
N GLY A 166 8.83 12.67 0.03
CA GLY A 166 8.86 14.08 -0.37
C GLY A 166 9.78 14.96 0.50
N GLU A 167 9.62 14.92 1.83
CA GLU A 167 10.47 15.70 2.75
C GLU A 167 11.95 15.29 2.66
N ALA A 168 12.23 13.98 2.56
CA ALA A 168 13.61 13.49 2.47
C ALA A 168 14.26 13.93 1.15
N PHE A 169 13.54 13.87 0.04
CA PHE A 169 14.02 14.32 -1.27
C PHE A 169 14.26 15.82 -1.30
N ILE A 170 13.36 16.64 -0.75
CA ILE A 170 13.54 18.09 -0.67
C ILE A 170 14.84 18.42 0.08
N ARG A 171 15.09 17.80 1.23
CA ARG A 171 16.34 18.03 2.00
C ARG A 171 17.60 17.65 1.21
N VAL A 172 17.56 16.55 0.47
CA VAL A 172 18.70 16.10 -0.36
C VAL A 172 18.92 17.06 -1.51
N ALA A 173 17.86 17.49 -2.18
CA ALA A 173 17.91 18.48 -3.24
C ALA A 173 18.47 19.83 -2.75
N ASP A 174 17.97 20.33 -1.61
CA ASP A 174 18.46 21.57 -1.00
C ASP A 174 19.96 21.49 -0.71
N ARG A 175 20.42 20.39 -0.08
CA ARG A 175 21.84 20.19 0.21
C ARG A 175 22.67 20.14 -1.08
N SER A 176 22.18 19.46 -2.11
CA SER A 176 22.86 19.39 -3.41
C SER A 176 23.00 20.79 -4.04
N CYS A 177 21.92 21.57 -4.06
CA CYS A 177 21.93 22.95 -4.55
C CYS A 177 22.90 23.82 -3.75
N TRP A 178 22.91 23.71 -2.43
CA TRP A 178 23.85 24.46 -1.58
C TRP A 178 25.31 24.11 -1.88
N ASN A 179 25.63 22.83 -2.07
CA ASN A 179 26.99 22.40 -2.41
C ASN A 179 27.40 22.94 -3.79
N ALA A 180 26.53 22.86 -4.80
CA ALA A 180 26.79 23.41 -6.12
C ALA A 180 27.10 24.92 -6.06
N ILE A 181 26.34 25.70 -5.27
CA ILE A 181 26.59 27.14 -5.07
C ILE A 181 28.00 27.39 -4.48
N ILE A 182 28.44 26.54 -3.55
CA ILE A 182 29.77 26.67 -2.93
C ILE A 182 30.88 26.34 -3.94
N GLU A 183 30.70 25.26 -4.71
CA GLU A 183 31.64 24.83 -5.73
C GLU A 183 31.77 25.88 -6.85
N GLU A 184 30.65 26.41 -7.34
CA GLU A 184 30.65 27.50 -8.33
C GLU A 184 31.40 28.73 -7.82
N LYS A 185 31.21 29.12 -6.55
CA LYS A 185 31.97 30.23 -5.95
C LYS A 185 33.46 29.95 -5.87
N ALA A 186 33.85 28.74 -5.49
CA ALA A 186 35.25 28.34 -5.38
C ALA A 186 35.95 28.37 -6.74
N LEU A 187 35.32 27.82 -7.78
CA LEU A 187 35.82 27.84 -9.16
C LEU A 187 35.96 29.27 -9.68
N ASN A 188 34.94 30.11 -9.47
CA ASN A 188 34.98 31.53 -9.87
C ASN A 188 36.08 32.34 -9.18
N LEU A 189 36.45 32.00 -7.93
CA LEU A 189 37.55 32.66 -7.21
C LEU A 189 38.92 32.15 -7.69
N ALA A 190 39.03 30.86 -8.04
CA ALA A 190 40.24 30.28 -8.61
C ALA A 190 40.55 30.85 -10.00
N ASP A 191 39.56 31.00 -10.86
CA ASP A 191 39.70 31.60 -12.20
C ASP A 191 40.08 33.09 -12.15
N LYS A 192 39.71 33.80 -11.09
CA LYS A 192 40.03 35.22 -10.89
C LYS A 192 41.41 35.47 -10.29
N CYS A 193 42.20 34.44 -10.00
CA CYS A 193 43.58 34.59 -9.56
C CYS A 193 44.52 34.31 -10.74
N PRO A 194 44.94 35.32 -11.52
CA PRO A 194 45.92 35.11 -12.58
C PRO A 194 47.25 34.79 -11.91
N SER A 195 47.70 33.54 -12.05
CA SER A 195 49.05 33.07 -11.70
C SER A 195 50.16 33.66 -12.60
N THR A 196 49.96 34.86 -13.15
CA THR A 196 50.89 35.51 -14.06
C THR A 196 50.96 37.02 -13.78
N GLN A 197 51.78 37.40 -12.79
CA GLN A 197 52.59 38.64 -12.79
C GLN A 197 53.28 38.81 -11.43
N CYS A 198 54.34 38.04 -11.16
CA CYS A 198 55.39 38.51 -10.26
C CYS A 198 56.71 37.76 -10.52
N SER A 199 57.19 37.80 -11.76
CA SER A 199 58.51 37.29 -12.11
C SER A 199 59.09 38.12 -13.25
N GLN A 200 59.34 39.41 -13.02
CA GLN A 200 60.25 40.21 -13.83
C GLN A 200 60.49 41.56 -13.15
N LYS A 201 61.61 41.65 -12.42
CA LYS A 201 62.44 42.87 -12.26
C LYS A 201 63.66 42.52 -11.38
N ILE A 202 64.60 41.77 -11.96
CA ILE A 202 66.02 41.92 -11.64
C ILE A 202 66.70 42.11 -12.99
N TYR A 203 66.78 43.36 -13.44
CA TYR A 203 67.68 43.75 -14.52
C TYR A 203 68.99 44.18 -13.86
N THR A 204 70.01 43.37 -14.06
CA THR A 204 71.42 43.70 -13.91
C THR A 204 71.81 44.69 -15.01
N VAL A 205 72.36 45.84 -14.62
CA VAL A 205 73.35 46.61 -15.40
C VAL A 205 74.41 47.08 -14.41
#